data_AF-A0A7S4SRD0-F1
#
_entry.id   AF-A0A7S4SRD0-F1
#
_cell.length_a   1.000
_cell.length_b   1.000
_cell.length_c   1.000
_cell.angle_alpha   90.00
_cell.angle_beta   90.00
_cell.angle_gamma   90.00
#
_symmetry.space_group_name_H-M   'P 1'
#
loop_
_entity.id
_entity.type
_entity.pdbx_description
1 polymer ?
#
loop_
_entity_poly.entity_id
_entity_poly.type
_entity_poly.pdbx_seq_one_letter_code
_entity_poly.pdbx_strand_id
1 'polypeptide(L)'
;DLYHLNFITLNSNSTIRKFIDNILMQNNIETKQFNIIMQLNSIEAIKTAVSLGLGAAFVSSSAIEKEIELETVEIITIENIKITRTLSIITNSDCYQSK
;
A
#
# COMPACT_ATOMS: atom_id res chain seq x y z
N ASP A 1 -18.17 -2.83 -0.82
CA ASP A 1 -17.64 -3.70 -1.88
C ASP A 1 -16.37 -3.06 -2.45
N LEU A 2 -15.29 -3.83 -2.55
CA LEU A 2 -13.96 -3.34 -2.92
C LEU A 2 -13.89 -2.90 -4.38
N TYR A 3 -14.60 -3.60 -5.28
CA TYR A 3 -14.52 -3.38 -6.73
C TYR A 3 -15.15 -2.07 -7.21
N HIS A 4 -15.93 -1.39 -6.35
CA HIS A 4 -16.55 -0.11 -6.65
C HIS A 4 -15.71 1.10 -6.19
N LEU A 5 -14.58 0.87 -5.53
CA LEU A 5 -13.70 1.95 -5.07
C LEU A 5 -12.81 2.47 -6.20
N ASN A 6 -12.55 3.78 -6.15
CA ASN A 6 -11.57 4.43 -7.01
C ASN A 6 -10.16 4.23 -6.42
N PHE A 7 -9.36 3.37 -7.04
CA PHE A 7 -8.04 3.04 -6.54
C PHE A 7 -6.96 4.00 -7.05
N ILE A 8 -6.14 4.46 -6.11
CA ILE A 8 -4.89 5.17 -6.35
C ILE A 8 -3.77 4.20 -5.95
N THR A 9 -2.89 3.89 -6.89
CA THR A 9 -1.90 2.82 -6.71
C THR A 9 -0.50 3.29 -7.05
N LEU A 10 0.51 2.56 -6.56
CA LEU A 10 1.85 2.68 -7.14
C LEU A 10 1.85 2.12 -8.56
N ASN A 11 2.75 2.64 -9.39
CA ASN A 11 3.04 2.11 -10.72
C ASN A 11 3.15 0.58 -10.70
N SER A 12 2.60 -0.09 -11.70
CA SER A 12 2.59 -1.55 -11.86
C SER A 12 3.98 -2.21 -11.77
N ASN A 13 5.05 -1.47 -12.08
CA ASN A 13 6.41 -1.97 -11.94
C ASN A 13 6.93 -2.03 -10.49
N SER A 14 6.27 -1.34 -9.56
CA SER A 14 6.66 -1.30 -8.14
C SER A 14 6.59 -2.69 -7.50
N THR A 15 7.67 -3.07 -6.80
CA THR A 15 7.72 -4.30 -6.00
C THR A 15 6.65 -4.30 -4.90
N ILE A 16 6.32 -3.13 -4.34
CA ILE A 16 5.25 -3.00 -3.33
C ILE A 16 3.89 -3.30 -3.97
N ARG A 17 3.62 -2.74 -5.15
CA ARG A 17 2.37 -2.99 -5.89
C ARG A 17 2.22 -4.47 -6.23
N LYS A 18 3.26 -5.08 -6.81
CA LYS A 18 3.28 -6.50 -7.15
C LYS A 18 3.07 -7.40 -5.93
N PHE A 19 3.67 -7.03 -4.79
CA PHE A 19 3.48 -7.76 -3.53
C PHE A 19 2.03 -7.73 -3.07
N ILE A 20 1.40 -6.54 -3.04
CA ILE A 20 0.00 -6.38 -2.64
C ILE A 20 -0.92 -7.16 -3.58
N ASP A 21 -0.73 -6.99 -4.90
CA ASP A 21 -1.55 -7.69 -5.90
C ASP A 21 -1.47 -9.21 -5.74
N ASN A 22 -0.28 -9.75 -5.46
CA ASN A 22 -0.11 -11.18 -5.25
C ASN A 22 -0.90 -11.69 -4.03
N ILE A 23 -0.80 -11.01 -2.88
CA ILE A 23 -1.54 -11.41 -1.68
C ILE A 23 -3.05 -11.31 -1.91
N LEU A 24 -3.53 -10.25 -2.55
CA LEU A 24 -4.95 -10.11 -2.87
C LEU A 24 -5.45 -11.24 -3.79
N MET A 25 -4.71 -11.56 -4.85
CA MET A 25 -5.05 -12.67 -5.75
C MET A 25 -5.05 -14.03 -5.03
N GLN A 26 -4.11 -14.29 -4.12
CA GLN A 26 -4.09 -15.51 -3.30
C GLN A 26 -5.33 -15.64 -2.40
N ASN A 27 -5.98 -14.52 -2.08
CA ASN A 27 -7.20 -14.47 -1.28
C ASN A 27 -8.46 -14.29 -2.15
N ASN A 28 -8.40 -14.68 -3.43
CA ASN A 28 -9.52 -14.60 -4.39
C ASN A 28 -10.04 -13.17 -4.65
N ILE A 29 -9.19 -12.16 -4.46
CA ILE A 29 -9.50 -10.78 -4.85
C ILE A 29 -8.81 -10.47 -6.18
N GLU A 30 -9.61 -10.26 -7.22
CA GLU A 30 -9.10 -10.08 -8.58
C GLU A 30 -8.74 -8.61 -8.84
N THR A 31 -7.49 -8.23 -8.53
CA THR A 31 -7.02 -6.84 -8.62
C THR A 31 -7.09 -6.23 -10.02
N LYS A 32 -7.19 -7.06 -11.08
CA LYS A 32 -7.42 -6.61 -12.46
C LYS A 32 -8.80 -6.00 -12.67
N GLN A 33 -9.76 -6.32 -11.82
CA GLN A 33 -11.12 -5.77 -11.86
C GLN A 33 -11.24 -4.44 -11.09
N PHE A 34 -10.19 -4.01 -10.38
CA PHE A 34 -10.21 -2.74 -9.66
C PHE A 34 -10.27 -1.56 -10.62
N ASN A 35 -11.09 -0.57 -10.26
CA ASN A 35 -11.11 0.72 -10.95
C ASN A 35 -9.89 1.56 -10.55
N ILE A 36 -8.78 1.43 -11.27
CA ILE A 36 -7.55 2.20 -11.01
C ILE A 36 -7.65 3.55 -11.73
N ILE A 37 -7.95 4.60 -10.97
CA ILE A 37 -8.08 5.96 -11.49
C ILE A 37 -6.75 6.71 -11.56
N MET A 38 -5.73 6.25 -10.82
CA MET A 38 -4.44 6.92 -10.76
C MET A 38 -3.30 5.95 -10.43
N GLN A 39 -2.14 6.19 -11.06
CA GLN A 39 -0.89 5.51 -10.77
C GLN A 39 0.20 6.54 -10.45
N LEU A 40 0.80 6.41 -9.27
CA LEU A 40 1.80 7.33 -8.74
C LEU A 40 3.13 6.61 -8.48
N ASN A 41 4.20 7.38 -8.33
CA ASN A 41 5.56 6.84 -8.13
C ASN A 41 6.08 7.02 -6.70
N SER A 42 5.29 7.61 -5.79
CA SER A 42 5.69 7.89 -4.40
C SER A 42 4.54 7.58 -3.45
N ILE A 43 4.89 7.09 -2.25
CA ILE A 43 3.94 6.82 -1.19
C ILE A 43 3.36 8.13 -0.67
N GLU A 44 4.17 9.18 -0.51
CA GLU A 44 3.75 10.51 -0.10
C GLU A 44 2.68 11.08 -1.04
N ALA A 45 2.86 10.94 -2.35
CA ALA A 45 1.88 11.38 -3.33
C ALA A 45 0.55 10.61 -3.20
N ILE A 46 0.61 9.31 -2.93
CA ILE A 46 -0.58 8.50 -2.65
C ILE A 46 -1.28 8.99 -1.39
N LYS A 47 -0.54 9.22 -0.30
CA LYS A 47 -1.09 9.71 0.97
C LYS A 47 -1.81 11.03 0.78
N THR A 48 -1.17 12.00 0.12
CA THR A 48 -1.81 13.29 -0.19
C THR A 48 -3.09 13.11 -1.00
N ALA A 49 -3.08 12.29 -2.05
CA ALA A 49 -4.26 12.09 -2.88
C ALA A 49 -5.42 11.43 -2.11
N VAL A 50 -5.12 10.45 -1.26
CA VAL A 50 -6.12 9.79 -0.40
C VAL A 50 -6.65 10.73 0.67
N SER A 51 -5.78 11.50 1.35
CA SER A 51 -6.20 12.50 2.35
C SER A 51 -7.06 13.61 1.78
N LEU A 52 -6.94 13.89 0.48
CA LEU A 52 -7.81 14.84 -0.25
C LEU A 52 -9.12 14.20 -0.73
N GLY A 53 -9.39 12.94 -0.39
CA GLY A 53 -10.62 12.23 -0.75
C GLY A 53 -10.70 11.80 -2.21
N LEU A 54 -9.57 11.74 -2.93
CA LEU A 54 -9.58 11.39 -4.36
C LEU A 54 -9.80 9.90 -4.62
N GLY A 55 -9.56 9.04 -3.62
CA GLY A 55 -9.74 7.59 -3.77
C GLY A 55 -9.18 6.80 -2.58
N ALA A 56 -9.10 5.49 -2.76
CA ALA A 56 -8.57 4.53 -1.79
C ALA A 56 -7.24 3.95 -2.26
N ALA A 57 -6.38 3.54 -1.34
CA ALA A 57 -5.10 2.92 -1.66
C ALA A 57 -4.73 1.83 -0.66
N PHE A 58 -4.00 0.82 -1.14
CA PHE A 58 -3.30 -0.12 -0.28
C PHE A 58 -1.90 0.41 0.02
N VAL A 59 -1.62 0.68 1.30
CA VAL A 59 -0.34 1.19 1.79
C VAL A 59 0.05 0.50 3.09
N SER A 60 1.33 0.56 3.46
CA SER A 60 1.79 0.06 4.77
C SER A 60 1.17 0.91 5.88
N SER A 61 0.68 0.28 6.94
CA SER A 61 0.18 0.98 8.13
C SER A 61 1.24 1.90 8.73
N SER A 62 2.51 1.47 8.73
CA SER A 62 3.65 2.26 9.20
C SER A 62 3.92 3.52 8.37
N ALA A 63 3.37 3.63 7.16
CA ALA A 63 3.56 4.79 6.29
C ALA A 63 2.51 5.89 6.52
N ILE A 64 1.41 5.55 7.21
CA ILE A 64 0.24 6.42 7.41
C ILE A 64 -0.03 6.75 8.89
N GLU A 65 0.89 6.45 9.80
CA GLU A 65 0.70 6.68 11.25
C GLU A 65 0.28 8.12 11.54
N LYS A 66 0.98 9.09 10.94
CA LYS A 66 0.66 10.52 11.07
C LYS A 66 -0.70 10.87 10.49
N GLU A 67 -1.04 10.33 9.32
CA GLU A 67 -2.32 10.61 8.66
C GLU A 67 -3.52 10.08 9.47
N ILE A 68 -3.35 8.98 10.21
CA ILE A 68 -4.33 8.44 11.17
C ILE A 68 -4.42 9.35 12.39
N GLU A 69 -3.29 9.74 12.99
CA GLU A 69 -3.27 10.65 14.15
C GLU A 69 -3.95 12.00 13.86
N LEU A 70 -3.82 12.49 12.63
CA LEU A 70 -4.44 13.73 12.17
C LEU A 70 -5.87 13.55 11.64
N GLU A 71 -6.42 12.33 11.70
CA GLU A 71 -7.76 11.98 11.19
C GLU A 71 -7.97 12.39 9.72
N THR A 72 -6.89 12.40 8.94
CA THR A 72 -6.92 12.76 7.51
C THR A 72 -7.21 11.57 6.60
N VAL A 73 -7.09 10.35 7.12
CA VAL A 73 -7.40 9.10 6.42
C VAL A 73 -8.04 8.12 7.39
N GLU A 74 -8.88 7.24 6.86
CA GLU A 74 -9.48 6.14 7.62
C GLU A 74 -8.99 4.80 7.08
N ILE A 75 -8.83 3.82 7.98
CA ILE A 75 -8.48 2.44 7.60
C ILE A 75 -9.77 1.66 7.35
N ILE A 76 -9.90 1.10 6.15
CA ILE A 76 -10.96 0.16 5.80
C ILE A 76 -10.45 -1.26 6.02
N THR A 77 -11.11 -2.01 6.91
CA THR A 77 -10.80 -3.42 7.14
C THR A 77 -11.41 -4.29 6.05
N ILE A 78 -10.67 -5.31 5.63
CA ILE A 78 -11.16 -6.35 4.71
C ILE A 78 -11.29 -7.63 5.52
N GLU A 79 -12.50 -8.19 5.55
CA GLU A 79 -12.76 -9.42 6.31
C GLU A 79 -11.91 -10.58 5.79
N ASN A 80 -11.42 -11.41 6.72
CA ASN A 80 -10.67 -12.64 6.45
C ASN A 80 -9.34 -12.46 5.70
N ILE A 81 -8.82 -11.24 5.58
CA ILE A 81 -7.53 -10.99 4.93
C ILE A 81 -6.63 -10.21 5.87
N LYS A 82 -5.40 -10.71 6.04
CA LYS A 82 -4.33 -10.01 6.74
C LYS A 82 -3.08 -10.00 5.87
N ILE A 83 -2.66 -8.82 5.47
CA ILE A 83 -1.44 -8.62 4.67
C ILE A 83 -0.32 -8.24 5.63
N THR A 84 0.65 -9.15 5.82
CA THR A 84 1.86 -8.88 6.59
C THR A 84 3.08 -9.00 5.69
N ARG A 85 4.08 -8.14 5.93
CA ARG A 85 5.35 -8.17 5.22
C ARG A 85 6.49 -8.06 6.23
N THR A 86 7.49 -8.92 6.08
CA THR A 86 8.73 -8.81 6.84
C THR A 86 9.62 -7.75 6.21
N LEU A 87 10.08 -6.80 7.03
CA LEU A 87 11.16 -5.90 6.67
C LEU A 87 12.47 -6.51 7.18
N SER A 88 13.49 -6.52 6.33
CA SER A 88 14.80 -7.10 6.64
C SER A 88 15.88 -6.09 6.33
N ILE A 89 16.89 -6.02 7.20
CA ILE A 89 18.10 -5.24 6.98
C ILE A 89 19.11 -6.17 6.34
N ILE A 90 19.61 -5.81 5.16
CA ILE A 90 20.67 -6.53 4.46
C ILE A 90 21.95 -5.75 4.67
N THR A 91 22.95 -6.36 5.32
CA THR A 91 24.26 -5.77 5.54
C THR A 91 25.32 -6.57 4.82
N ASN A 92 26.37 -5.90 4.34
CA ASN A 92 27.57 -6.57 3.86
C ASN A 92 28.41 -7.00 5.07
N SER A 93 28.74 -8.29 5.16
CA SER A 93 29.61 -8.84 6.22
C SER A 93 31.02 -8.25 6.18
N ASP A 94 31.47 -7.83 5.01
CA ASP A 94 32.86 -7.41 4.77
C ASP A 94 33.08 -5.91 5.01
N CYS A 95 32.00 -5.14 5.23
CA CYS A 95 32.08 -3.72 5.55
C CYS A 95 32.04 -3.51 7.06
N TYR A 96 32.93 -2.65 7.55
CA TYR A 96 32.90 -2.18 8.94
C TYR A 96 31.54 -1.52 9.24
N GLN A 97 30.83 -2.02 10.24
CA GLN A 97 29.55 -1.50 10.68
C GLN A 97 29.77 -0.64 11.92
N SER A 98 29.54 0.67 11.79
CA SER A 98 29.45 1.56 12.94
C SER A 98 28.24 1.18 13.79
N LYS A 99 28.45 1.04 15.11
CA LYS A 99 27.39 0.80 16.10
C LYS A 99 26.39 1.94 16.15
#